data_AF-A0A8B8KS18-F1
#
_entry.id   AF-A0A8B8KS18-F1
#
_cell.length_a   1.000
_cell.length_b   1.000
_cell.length_c   1.000
_cell.angle_alpha   90.00
_cell.angle_beta   90.00
_cell.angle_gamma   90.00
#
_symmetry.space_group_name_H-M   'P 1'
#
loop_
_entity.id
_entity.type
_entity.pdbx_description
1 polymer ?
#
loop_
_entity_poly.entity_id
_entity_poly.type
_entity_poly.pdbx_seq_one_letter_code
_entity_poly.pdbx_strand_id
1 'polypeptide(L)'
;MGSHATWSCLHYIPNRLAGVAMIAPVINYKWPSLPESLIKEDYRRKLIQWAMWLANYSPRLLHWWVTQKWLPSNSVIEKNPAFFNKRDIDILKTIPGFPMLTKDKLREQVVFDTLRGDWMVAFGNWEFDPMKLCNPFPQNRSSAHIWQGYEDKVVPSQIQRFVSGKLPWVHYHEVPDGGHLIVHYSGLCEAILRALLLGEENMSYRPRPAVFVS
;
A
#
# COMPACT_ATOMS: atom_id res chain seq x y z
N MET A 1 4.05 3.96 2.13
CA MET A 1 5.11 4.77 1.47
C MET A 1 6.30 3.94 1.00
N GLY A 2 6.73 2.91 1.75
CA GLY A 2 7.91 2.11 1.40
C GLY A 2 7.87 1.36 0.07
N SER A 3 6.73 1.25 -0.62
CA SER A 3 6.66 0.51 -1.89
C SER A 3 7.51 1.12 -3.00
N HIS A 4 7.60 2.45 -3.12
CA HIS A 4 8.50 3.08 -4.08
C HIS A 4 9.95 2.63 -3.84
N ALA A 5 10.43 2.73 -2.60
CA ALA A 5 11.78 2.33 -2.25
C ALA A 5 12.03 0.84 -2.55
N THR A 6 11.11 -0.05 -2.18
CA THR A 6 11.26 -1.49 -2.45
C THR A 6 11.29 -1.78 -3.95
N TRP A 7 10.39 -1.19 -4.73
CA TRP A 7 10.38 -1.34 -6.19
C TRP A 7 11.65 -0.77 -6.84
N SER A 8 12.16 0.37 -6.36
CA SER A 8 13.43 0.93 -6.81
C SER A 8 14.59 0.00 -6.50
N CYS A 9 14.63 -0.61 -5.31
CA CYS A 9 15.67 -1.59 -4.97
C CYS A 9 15.65 -2.81 -5.90
N LEU A 10 14.45 -3.33 -6.21
CA LEU A 10 14.28 -4.44 -7.16
C LEU A 10 14.73 -4.06 -8.59
N HIS A 11 14.56 -2.81 -8.98
CA HIS A 11 14.96 -2.32 -10.29
C HIS A 11 16.47 -2.06 -10.40
N TYR A 12 17.05 -1.33 -9.45
CA TYR A 12 18.42 -0.80 -9.57
C TYR A 12 19.48 -1.66 -8.89
N ILE A 13 19.16 -2.29 -7.77
CA ILE A 13 20.13 -3.06 -6.96
C ILE A 13 19.59 -4.44 -6.53
N PRO A 14 18.95 -5.22 -7.42
CA PRO A 14 18.34 -6.50 -7.05
C PRO A 14 19.34 -7.49 -6.45
N ASN A 15 20.59 -7.45 -6.91
CA ASN A 15 21.68 -8.32 -6.44
C ASN A 15 22.12 -8.04 -4.99
N ARG A 16 21.65 -6.94 -4.38
CA ARG A 16 21.89 -6.63 -2.95
C ARG A 16 20.74 -7.08 -2.05
N LEU A 17 19.69 -7.68 -2.62
CA LEU A 17 18.52 -8.14 -1.88
C LEU A 17 18.58 -9.65 -1.67
N ALA A 18 18.44 -10.07 -0.42
CA ALA A 18 18.26 -11.48 -0.06
C ALA A 18 16.80 -11.96 -0.21
N GLY A 19 15.88 -11.02 -0.40
CA GLY A 19 14.44 -11.23 -0.51
C GLY A 19 13.69 -9.95 -0.20
N VAL A 20 12.42 -9.87 -0.59
CA VAL A 20 11.55 -8.73 -0.23
C VAL A 20 10.15 -9.20 0.12
N ALA A 21 9.56 -8.59 1.15
CA ALA A 21 8.15 -8.74 1.47
C ALA A 21 7.53 -7.34 1.59
N MET A 22 6.54 -7.05 0.74
CA MET A 22 5.76 -5.82 0.80
C MET A 22 4.39 -6.11 1.39
N ILE A 23 3.92 -5.25 2.29
CA ILE A 23 2.62 -5.36 2.94
C ILE A 23 1.78 -4.18 2.49
N ALA A 24 0.61 -4.46 1.90
CA ALA A 24 -0.29 -3.49 1.29
C ALA A 24 0.46 -2.39 0.48
N PRO A 25 1.34 -2.76 -0.48
CA PRO A 25 2.17 -1.77 -1.16
C PRO A 25 1.30 -0.76 -1.91
N VAL A 26 1.60 0.54 -1.83
CA VAL A 26 0.76 1.53 -2.52
C VAL A 26 0.83 1.37 -4.03
N ILE A 27 -0.31 1.62 -4.69
CA ILE A 27 -0.45 1.62 -6.14
C ILE A 27 -0.28 3.04 -6.67
N ASN A 28 0.62 3.23 -7.63
CA ASN A 28 0.69 4.49 -8.36
C ASN A 28 -0.15 4.38 -9.65
N TYR A 29 -1.26 5.12 -9.68
CA TYR A 29 -2.18 5.16 -10.82
C TYR A 29 -1.58 5.75 -12.11
N LYS A 30 -0.34 6.24 -12.07
CA LYS A 30 0.42 6.70 -13.25
C LYS A 30 1.30 5.62 -13.88
N TRP A 31 1.36 4.40 -13.33
CA TRP A 31 2.13 3.31 -13.94
C TRP A 31 1.62 3.02 -15.37
N PRO A 32 2.47 3.12 -16.41
CA PRO A 32 2.04 2.96 -17.80
C PRO A 32 1.39 1.61 -18.13
N SER A 33 1.82 0.52 -17.48
CA SER A 33 1.28 -0.82 -17.67
C SER A 33 -0.04 -1.07 -16.94
N LEU A 34 -0.54 -0.11 -16.16
CA LEU A 34 -1.83 -0.22 -15.47
C LEU A 34 -2.96 0.14 -16.45
N PRO A 35 -3.86 -0.80 -16.80
CA PRO A 35 -4.88 -0.54 -17.81
C PRO A 35 -5.92 0.44 -17.28
N GLU A 36 -6.26 1.43 -18.11
CA GLU A 36 -7.26 2.45 -17.80
C GLU A 36 -8.60 1.83 -17.39
N SER A 37 -9.01 0.72 -18.04
CA SER A 37 -10.25 0.00 -17.72
C SER A 37 -10.32 -0.51 -16.28
N LEU A 38 -9.19 -0.83 -15.66
CA LEU A 38 -9.12 -1.32 -14.28
C LEU A 38 -9.23 -0.20 -13.25
N ILE A 39 -8.81 1.02 -13.62
CA ILE A 39 -8.72 2.17 -12.70
C ILE A 39 -9.73 3.29 -12.99
N LYS A 40 -10.51 3.17 -14.06
CA LYS A 40 -11.46 4.19 -14.51
C LYS A 40 -12.49 4.53 -13.43
N GLU A 41 -13.01 3.51 -12.75
CA GLU A 41 -14.07 3.64 -11.75
C GLU A 41 -13.54 3.73 -10.31
N ASP A 42 -12.22 3.70 -10.12
CA ASP A 42 -11.62 3.80 -8.79
C ASP A 42 -11.59 5.26 -8.31
N TYR A 43 -12.45 5.59 -7.36
CA TYR A 43 -12.55 6.93 -6.78
C TYR A 43 -11.22 7.43 -6.18
N ARG A 44 -10.36 6.51 -5.70
CA ARG A 44 -9.08 6.83 -5.07
C ARG A 44 -8.15 7.53 -6.04
N ARG A 45 -8.22 7.19 -7.33
CA ARG A 45 -7.41 7.83 -8.38
C ARG A 45 -7.64 9.33 -8.43
N LYS A 46 -8.91 9.77 -8.46
CA LYS A 46 -9.26 11.20 -8.50
C LYS A 46 -8.84 11.90 -7.21
N LEU A 47 -9.04 11.25 -6.08
CA LEU A 47 -8.63 11.78 -4.77
C LEU A 47 -7.11 11.98 -4.70
N ILE A 48 -6.32 11.00 -5.14
CA ILE A 48 -4.86 11.08 -5.20
C ILE A 48 -4.42 12.17 -6.17
N GLN A 49 -5.04 12.29 -7.36
CA GLN A 49 -4.71 13.33 -8.32
C GLN A 49 -4.94 14.74 -7.75
N TRP A 50 -6.08 14.98 -7.10
CA TRP A 50 -6.37 16.25 -6.43
C TRP A 50 -5.41 16.54 -5.27
N ALA A 51 -5.15 15.55 -4.42
CA ALA A 51 -4.20 15.68 -3.33
C ALA A 51 -2.78 15.99 -3.84
N MET A 52 -2.35 15.33 -4.90
CA MET A 52 -1.06 15.58 -5.56
C MET A 52 -1.01 16.98 -6.18
N TRP A 53 -2.08 17.45 -6.81
CA TRP A 53 -2.14 18.81 -7.34
C TRP A 53 -1.99 19.85 -6.22
N LEU A 54 -2.75 19.72 -5.13
CA LEU A 54 -2.62 20.59 -3.96
C LEU A 54 -1.22 20.53 -3.34
N ALA A 55 -0.63 19.34 -3.23
CA ALA A 55 0.70 19.14 -2.68
C ALA A 55 1.79 19.82 -3.53
N ASN A 56 1.67 19.80 -4.86
CA ASN A 56 2.67 20.40 -5.75
C ASN A 56 2.53 21.92 -5.84
N TYR A 57 1.32 22.43 -6.05
CA TYR A 57 1.12 23.83 -6.43
C TYR A 57 0.71 24.74 -5.28
N SER A 58 0.02 24.20 -4.28
CA SER A 58 -0.54 24.99 -3.17
C SER A 58 -0.30 24.34 -1.81
N PRO A 59 0.94 24.00 -1.43
CA PRO A 59 1.23 23.26 -0.20
C PRO A 59 0.78 23.99 1.07
N ARG A 60 0.82 25.33 1.09
CA ARG A 60 0.29 26.13 2.21
C ARG A 60 -1.22 26.01 2.36
N LEU A 61 -1.95 25.97 1.25
CA LEU A 61 -3.40 25.75 1.27
C LEU A 61 -3.72 24.34 1.72
N LEU A 62 -2.97 23.34 1.25
CA LEU A 62 -3.10 21.96 1.69
C LEU A 62 -2.86 21.84 3.19
N HIS A 63 -1.77 22.44 3.69
CA HIS A 63 -1.43 22.45 5.12
C HIS A 63 -2.51 23.12 5.96
N TRP A 64 -2.98 24.30 5.52
CA TRP A 64 -4.12 24.96 6.15
C TRP A 64 -5.33 24.04 6.16
N TRP A 65 -5.69 23.41 5.04
CA TRP A 65 -6.88 22.57 4.93
C TRP A 65 -6.83 21.36 5.88
N VAL A 66 -5.73 20.60 5.88
CA VAL A 66 -5.59 19.37 6.71
C VAL A 66 -5.49 19.66 8.21
N THR A 67 -5.19 20.91 8.60
CA THR A 67 -5.10 21.31 10.01
C THR A 67 -6.40 21.91 10.57
N GLN A 68 -7.45 22.07 9.74
CA GLN A 68 -8.70 22.69 10.18
C GLN A 68 -9.52 21.84 11.17
N LYS A 69 -10.23 22.53 12.07
CA LYS A 69 -11.02 21.89 13.16
C LYS A 69 -12.33 21.24 12.69
N TRP A 70 -12.97 21.75 11.63
CA TRP A 70 -14.22 21.23 11.06
C TRP A 70 -14.09 19.91 10.28
N LEU A 71 -12.87 19.51 9.90
CA LEU A 71 -12.64 18.12 9.48
C LEU A 71 -12.86 17.21 10.69
N PRO A 72 -13.40 15.98 10.55
CA PRO A 72 -13.51 15.04 11.66
C PRO A 72 -12.15 14.86 12.37
N SER A 73 -12.12 14.62 13.68
CA SER A 73 -10.87 14.26 14.38
C SER A 73 -10.32 12.97 13.78
N ASN A 74 -8.99 12.80 13.77
CA ASN A 74 -8.40 11.56 13.24
C ASN A 74 -8.86 10.30 13.98
N SER A 75 -9.27 10.37 15.25
CA SER A 75 -9.90 9.23 15.94
C SER A 75 -11.18 8.73 15.26
N VAL A 76 -11.88 9.59 14.52
CA VAL A 76 -13.04 9.25 13.69
C VAL A 76 -12.61 8.78 12.29
N ILE A 77 -11.50 9.28 11.74
CA ILE A 77 -10.92 8.86 10.45
C ILE A 77 -10.25 7.48 10.56
N GLU A 78 -9.52 7.23 11.64
CA GLU A 78 -8.89 5.96 12.01
C GLU A 78 -9.96 4.88 12.24
N LYS A 79 -11.11 5.23 12.84
CA LYS A 79 -12.23 4.29 13.00
C LYS A 79 -13.27 4.40 11.89
N ASN A 80 -12.91 5.03 10.76
CA ASN A 80 -13.86 5.24 9.67
C ASN A 80 -14.04 3.94 8.87
N PRO A 81 -15.26 3.36 8.83
CA PRO A 81 -15.53 2.18 8.03
C PRO A 81 -15.35 2.41 6.53
N ALA A 82 -15.15 3.65 6.06
CA ALA A 82 -14.78 3.93 4.67
C ALA A 82 -13.34 3.49 4.32
N PHE A 83 -12.41 3.48 5.28
CA PHE A 83 -10.99 3.17 5.04
C PHE A 83 -10.55 1.85 5.69
N PHE A 84 -11.18 1.47 6.79
CA PHE A 84 -10.80 0.32 7.59
C PHE A 84 -11.96 -0.69 7.64
N ASN A 85 -11.63 -1.98 7.64
CA ASN A 85 -12.61 -3.04 7.86
C ASN A 85 -12.84 -3.26 9.37
N LYS A 86 -13.74 -4.18 9.74
CA LYS A 86 -14.07 -4.43 11.15
C LYS A 86 -12.85 -4.81 11.97
N ARG A 87 -11.98 -5.66 11.41
CA ARG A 87 -10.80 -6.18 12.08
C ARG A 87 -9.71 -5.11 12.24
N ASP A 88 -9.51 -4.26 11.24
CA ASP A 88 -8.66 -3.07 11.36
C ASP A 88 -9.14 -2.12 12.46
N ILE A 89 -10.45 -1.89 12.55
CA ILE A 89 -11.04 -1.04 13.60
C ILE A 89 -10.78 -1.62 14.98
N ASP A 90 -10.85 -2.95 15.14
CA ASP A 90 -10.53 -3.61 16.40
C ASP A 90 -9.04 -3.48 16.77
N ILE A 91 -8.14 -3.58 15.78
CA ILE A 91 -6.72 -3.29 15.97
C ILE A 91 -6.51 -1.83 16.39
N LEU A 92 -7.19 -0.87 15.76
CA LEU A 92 -7.06 0.55 16.11
C LEU A 92 -7.62 0.91 17.49
N LYS A 93 -8.28 -0.03 18.20
CA LYS A 93 -8.60 0.13 19.62
C LYS A 93 -7.43 -0.23 20.53
N THR A 94 -6.46 -0.99 20.04
CA THR A 94 -5.34 -1.52 20.84
C THR A 94 -4.01 -0.82 20.55
N ILE A 95 -3.81 -0.31 19.32
CA ILE A 95 -2.59 0.41 18.93
C ILE A 95 -2.79 1.93 18.97
N PRO A 96 -1.71 2.75 19.09
CA PRO A 96 -1.81 4.22 19.13
C PRO A 96 -2.24 4.88 17.81
N GLY A 97 -2.65 4.11 16.80
CA GLY A 97 -3.03 4.61 15.48
C GLY A 97 -1.84 5.14 14.69
N PHE A 98 -2.00 6.31 14.07
CA PHE A 98 -0.97 6.93 13.23
C PHE A 98 -0.54 8.28 13.82
N PRO A 99 0.42 8.32 14.76
CA PRO A 99 0.80 9.53 15.49
C PRO A 99 1.15 10.72 14.60
N MET A 100 1.90 10.51 13.51
CA MET A 100 2.29 11.57 12.58
C MET A 100 1.11 12.16 11.79
N LEU A 101 0.04 11.38 11.59
CA LEU A 101 -1.14 11.85 10.89
C LEU A 101 -2.09 12.63 11.81
N THR A 102 -1.88 12.61 13.14
CA THR A 102 -2.73 13.36 14.07
C THR A 102 -2.74 14.85 13.76
N LYS A 103 -3.88 15.51 14.00
CA LYS A 103 -4.04 16.94 13.69
C LYS A 103 -3.00 17.82 14.38
N ASP A 104 -2.66 17.50 15.63
CA ASP A 104 -1.68 18.28 16.38
C ASP A 104 -0.28 18.12 15.78
N LYS A 105 0.09 16.90 15.35
CA LYS A 105 1.34 16.66 14.63
C LYS A 105 1.36 17.30 13.25
N LEU A 106 0.27 17.25 12.49
CA LEU A 106 0.19 17.90 11.18
C LEU A 106 0.30 19.43 11.23
N ARG A 107 0.07 20.08 12.38
CA ARG A 107 0.37 21.50 12.55
C ARG A 107 1.86 21.80 12.57
N GLU A 108 2.69 20.84 12.96
CA GLU A 108 4.14 20.98 12.90
C GLU A 108 4.56 20.96 11.42
N GLN A 109 5.15 22.06 10.96
CA GLN A 109 5.55 22.23 9.55
C GLN A 109 6.45 21.09 9.07
N VAL A 110 7.40 20.67 9.90
CA VAL A 110 8.31 19.55 9.62
C VAL A 110 7.56 18.25 9.36
N VAL A 111 6.57 17.90 10.18
CA VAL A 111 5.77 16.69 10.02
C VAL A 111 4.95 16.75 8.74
N PHE A 112 4.31 17.90 8.48
CA PHE A 112 3.54 18.11 7.25
C PHE A 112 4.43 17.96 6.01
N ASP A 113 5.60 18.63 5.98
CA ASP A 113 6.50 18.60 4.84
C ASP A 113 7.10 17.21 4.61
N THR A 114 7.41 16.46 5.68
CA THR A 114 7.82 15.05 5.57
C THR A 114 6.75 14.19 4.92
N LEU A 115 5.51 14.23 5.44
CA LEU A 115 4.42 13.42 4.91
C LEU A 115 4.04 13.81 3.48
N ARG A 116 4.06 15.10 3.18
CA ARG A 116 3.89 15.63 1.83
C ARG A 116 4.99 15.08 0.90
N GLY A 117 6.25 15.12 1.34
CA GLY A 117 7.38 14.60 0.58
C GLY A 117 7.23 13.11 0.29
N ASP A 118 6.90 12.32 1.30
CA ASP A 118 6.62 10.89 1.12
C ASP A 118 5.49 10.71 0.09
N TRP A 119 4.40 11.47 0.19
CA TRP A 119 3.24 11.37 -0.70
C TRP A 119 3.61 11.68 -2.15
N MET A 120 4.45 12.69 -2.33
CA MET A 120 4.99 13.06 -3.63
C MET A 120 5.86 11.95 -4.22
N VAL A 121 6.64 11.23 -3.40
CA VAL A 121 7.42 10.06 -3.87
C VAL A 121 6.48 8.90 -4.24
N ALA A 122 5.50 8.61 -3.38
CA ALA A 122 4.57 7.50 -3.56
C ALA A 122 3.73 7.61 -4.85
N PHE A 123 3.24 8.81 -5.19
CA PHE A 123 2.31 9.05 -6.31
C PHE A 123 2.87 10.00 -7.39
N GLY A 124 4.17 10.30 -7.29
CA GLY A 124 4.92 11.10 -8.25
C GLY A 124 5.10 10.39 -9.59
N ASN A 125 5.92 10.98 -10.45
CA ASN A 125 6.35 10.29 -11.65
C ASN A 125 7.48 9.32 -11.29
N TRP A 126 7.32 8.03 -11.60
CA TRP A 126 8.36 7.03 -11.41
C TRP A 126 9.12 6.86 -12.72
N GLU A 127 10.44 6.77 -12.66
CA GLU A 127 11.28 6.60 -13.87
C GLU A 127 11.17 5.19 -14.47
N PHE A 128 10.56 4.26 -13.74
CA PHE A 128 10.37 2.88 -14.13
C PHE A 128 8.95 2.40 -13.80
N ASP A 129 8.55 1.34 -14.48
CA ASP A 129 7.27 0.67 -14.27
C ASP A 129 7.51 -0.68 -13.57
N PRO A 130 7.00 -0.87 -12.34
CA PRO A 130 7.15 -2.14 -11.62
C PRO A 130 6.70 -3.36 -12.42
N MET A 131 5.66 -3.23 -13.24
CA MET A 131 5.12 -4.35 -14.02
C MET A 131 5.97 -4.73 -15.24
N LYS A 132 7.00 -3.95 -15.57
CA LYS A 132 7.96 -4.25 -16.63
C LYS A 132 9.24 -4.90 -16.11
N LEU A 133 9.36 -5.11 -14.80
CA LEU A 133 10.53 -5.73 -14.20
C LEU A 133 10.58 -7.23 -14.53
N CYS A 134 11.71 -7.65 -15.09
CA CYS A 134 12.07 -9.06 -15.20
C CYS A 134 12.36 -9.65 -13.81
N ASN A 135 12.22 -10.97 -13.66
CA ASN A 135 12.55 -11.64 -12.42
C ASN A 135 14.01 -11.34 -12.00
N PRO A 136 14.23 -10.60 -10.90
CA PRO A 136 15.56 -10.24 -10.44
C PRO A 136 16.29 -11.40 -9.73
N PHE A 137 15.59 -12.50 -9.42
CA PHE A 137 16.09 -13.61 -8.62
C PHE A 137 16.23 -14.89 -9.46
N PRO A 138 17.38 -15.10 -10.13
CA PRO A 138 17.62 -16.32 -10.88
C PRO A 138 17.71 -17.54 -9.95
N GLN A 139 17.25 -18.70 -10.44
CA GLN A 139 17.37 -20.00 -9.76
C GLN A 139 16.67 -20.09 -8.39
N ASN A 140 15.62 -19.29 -8.15
CA ASN A 140 14.86 -19.27 -6.89
C ASN A 140 15.73 -19.09 -5.62
N ARG A 141 16.87 -18.40 -5.74
CA ARG A 141 17.76 -18.14 -4.59
C ARG A 141 17.18 -17.13 -3.59
N SER A 142 16.16 -16.41 -4.01
CA SER A 142 15.50 -15.32 -3.28
C SER A 142 14.08 -15.20 -3.83
N SER A 143 13.21 -14.52 -3.08
CA SER A 143 11.80 -14.37 -3.41
C SER A 143 11.31 -12.95 -3.17
N ALA A 144 10.29 -12.58 -3.93
CA ALA A 144 9.52 -11.35 -3.70
C ALA A 144 8.10 -11.72 -3.30
N HIS A 145 7.59 -11.08 -2.25
CA HIS A 145 6.26 -11.32 -1.73
C HIS A 145 5.46 -10.03 -1.67
N ILE A 146 4.19 -10.11 -2.05
CA ILE A 146 3.18 -9.07 -1.77
C ILE A 146 2.12 -9.69 -0.87
N TRP A 147 1.87 -9.04 0.27
CA TRP A 147 0.84 -9.40 1.23
C TRP A 147 -0.24 -8.32 1.22
N GLN A 148 -1.48 -8.72 1.00
CA GLN A 148 -2.59 -7.80 0.80
C GLN A 148 -3.84 -8.26 1.55
N GLY A 149 -4.54 -7.33 2.20
CA GLY A 149 -5.87 -7.62 2.73
C GLY A 149 -6.88 -7.62 1.59
N TYR A 150 -7.74 -8.64 1.53
CA TYR A 150 -8.79 -8.71 0.52
C TYR A 150 -9.79 -7.56 0.63
N GLU A 151 -10.13 -7.17 1.85
CA GLU A 151 -11.04 -6.07 2.21
C GLU A 151 -10.33 -4.73 2.41
N ASP A 152 -9.08 -4.59 1.96
CA ASP A 152 -8.34 -3.33 2.04
C ASP A 152 -9.06 -2.25 1.20
N LYS A 153 -9.45 -1.17 1.88
CA LYS A 153 -10.14 -0.03 1.26
C LYS A 153 -9.21 1.12 0.95
N VAL A 154 -7.94 1.07 1.34
CA VAL A 154 -6.90 2.05 1.02
C VAL A 154 -6.16 1.63 -0.26
N VAL A 155 -5.78 0.37 -0.37
CA VAL A 155 -5.11 -0.22 -1.53
C VAL A 155 -5.99 -1.36 -2.09
N PRO A 156 -6.57 -1.20 -3.30
CA PRO A 156 -7.49 -2.19 -3.84
C PRO A 156 -6.78 -3.50 -4.20
N SER A 157 -7.20 -4.60 -3.57
CA SER A 157 -6.67 -5.95 -3.79
C SER A 157 -6.80 -6.40 -5.26
N GLN A 158 -7.84 -5.95 -5.96
CA GLN A 158 -8.04 -6.24 -7.39
C GLN A 158 -6.90 -5.70 -8.26
N ILE A 159 -6.38 -4.51 -7.94
CA ILE A 159 -5.23 -3.96 -8.66
C ILE A 159 -3.97 -4.78 -8.34
N GLN A 160 -3.79 -5.18 -7.09
CA GLN A 160 -2.63 -6.01 -6.71
C GLN A 160 -2.64 -7.40 -7.35
N ARG A 161 -3.82 -8.01 -7.51
CA ARG A 161 -3.98 -9.24 -8.30
C ARG A 161 -3.52 -9.03 -9.74
N PHE A 162 -3.88 -7.90 -10.37
CA PHE A 162 -3.41 -7.58 -11.72
C PHE A 162 -1.89 -7.40 -11.79
N VAL A 163 -1.30 -6.63 -10.86
CA VAL A 163 0.16 -6.44 -10.76
C VAL A 163 0.87 -7.79 -10.62
N SER A 164 0.40 -8.64 -9.71
CA SER A 164 0.99 -9.96 -9.47
C SER A 164 0.80 -10.90 -10.66
N GLY A 165 -0.31 -10.80 -11.39
CA GLY A 165 -0.52 -11.54 -12.64
C GLY A 165 0.43 -11.13 -13.77
N LYS A 166 0.94 -9.89 -13.76
CA LYS A 166 2.00 -9.42 -14.68
C LYS A 166 3.40 -9.81 -14.23
N LEU A 167 3.58 -10.08 -12.95
CA LEU A 167 4.87 -10.39 -12.32
C LEU A 167 4.84 -11.81 -11.72
N PRO A 168 4.92 -12.87 -12.55
CA PRO A 168 4.78 -14.25 -12.08
C PRO A 168 5.88 -14.70 -11.10
N TRP A 169 6.95 -13.91 -10.96
CA TRP A 169 8.03 -14.13 -9.99
C TRP A 169 7.72 -13.53 -8.60
N VAL A 170 6.62 -12.80 -8.45
CA VAL A 170 6.14 -12.28 -7.18
C VAL A 170 5.10 -13.23 -6.59
N HIS A 171 5.36 -13.71 -5.38
CA HIS A 171 4.43 -14.51 -4.60
C HIS A 171 3.37 -13.59 -3.98
N TYR A 172 2.13 -13.68 -4.45
CA TYR A 172 1.03 -12.88 -3.95
C TYR A 172 0.23 -13.66 -2.89
N HIS A 173 0.13 -13.06 -1.71
CA HIS A 173 -0.57 -13.56 -0.53
C HIS A 173 -1.72 -12.62 -0.21
N GLU A 174 -2.93 -13.15 -0.08
CA GLU A 174 -4.14 -12.39 0.15
C GLU A 174 -4.86 -12.89 1.41
N VAL A 175 -5.04 -12.00 2.38
CA VAL A 175 -5.70 -12.29 3.66
C VAL A 175 -7.21 -12.14 3.47
N PRO A 176 -8.01 -13.23 3.55
CA PRO A 176 -9.43 -13.24 3.18
C PRO A 176 -10.33 -12.21 3.88
N ASP A 177 -10.07 -11.97 5.16
CA ASP A 177 -10.78 -11.01 6.03
C ASP A 177 -9.85 -9.83 6.44
N GLY A 178 -8.76 -9.65 5.70
CA GLY A 178 -7.75 -8.63 5.93
C GLY A 178 -8.16 -7.27 5.38
N GLY A 179 -8.01 -6.23 6.18
CA GLY A 179 -8.10 -4.83 5.75
C GLY A 179 -6.74 -4.25 5.35
N HIS A 180 -6.50 -2.96 5.60
CA HIS A 180 -5.21 -2.33 5.31
C HIS A 180 -4.14 -2.66 6.37
N LEU A 181 -4.57 -2.98 7.61
CA LEU A 181 -3.68 -3.10 8.77
C LEU A 181 -3.29 -4.54 9.10
N ILE A 182 -3.23 -5.39 8.07
CA ILE A 182 -2.92 -6.82 8.21
C ILE A 182 -1.59 -7.07 8.95
N VAL A 183 -0.62 -6.15 8.87
CA VAL A 183 0.66 -6.24 9.60
C VAL A 183 0.49 -6.40 11.11
N HIS A 184 -0.62 -5.93 11.67
CA HIS A 184 -0.93 -6.01 13.09
C HIS A 184 -1.78 -7.23 13.47
N TYR A 185 -2.13 -8.08 12.50
CA TYR A 185 -2.98 -9.25 12.76
C TYR A 185 -2.13 -10.36 13.38
N SER A 186 -2.65 -10.98 14.44
CA SER A 186 -1.97 -12.06 15.13
C SER A 186 -1.56 -13.18 14.16
N GLY A 187 -0.31 -13.64 14.26
CA GLY A 187 0.27 -14.69 13.42
C GLY A 187 0.72 -14.24 12.02
N LEU A 188 0.28 -13.09 11.51
CA LEU A 188 0.61 -12.71 10.13
C LEU A 188 2.09 -12.33 9.96
N CYS A 189 2.67 -11.63 10.93
CA CYS A 189 4.10 -11.31 10.92
C CYS A 189 4.96 -12.57 10.86
N GLU A 190 4.61 -13.60 11.64
CA GLU A 190 5.29 -14.90 11.58
C GLU A 190 5.12 -15.55 10.20
N ALA A 191 3.90 -15.54 9.65
CA ALA A 191 3.64 -16.11 8.31
C ALA A 191 4.45 -15.40 7.22
N ILE A 192 4.57 -14.07 7.27
CA ILE A 192 5.39 -13.27 6.35
C ILE A 192 6.86 -13.67 6.45
N LEU A 193 7.39 -13.75 7.66
CA LEU A 193 8.79 -14.10 7.89
C LEU A 193 9.10 -15.55 7.48
N ARG A 194 8.21 -16.50 7.77
CA ARG A 194 8.36 -17.90 7.34
C ARG A 194 8.34 -18.02 5.81
N ALA A 195 7.41 -17.35 5.14
CA ALA A 195 7.36 -17.36 3.69
C ALA A 195 8.64 -16.75 3.07
N LEU A 196 9.13 -15.62 3.62
CA LEU A 196 10.30 -14.93 3.11
C LEU A 196 11.62 -15.68 3.39
N LEU A 197 11.79 -16.25 4.59
CA LEU A 197 13.06 -16.83 5.04
C LEU A 197 13.16 -18.34 4.81
N LEU A 198 12.03 -19.05 4.88
CA LEU A 198 11.97 -20.51 4.79
C LEU A 198 11.27 -21.01 3.53
N GLY A 199 10.59 -20.14 2.78
CA GLY A 199 9.75 -20.54 1.65
C GLY A 199 8.46 -21.27 2.08
N GLU A 200 8.11 -21.23 3.37
CA GLU A 200 6.92 -21.86 3.92
C GLU A 200 5.69 -20.99 3.66
N GLU A 201 4.99 -21.24 2.55
CA GLU A 201 3.74 -20.54 2.22
C GLU A 201 2.56 -21.07 3.04
N ASN A 202 1.78 -20.16 3.63
CA ASN A 202 0.52 -20.52 4.25
C ASN A 202 -0.59 -20.58 3.19
N MET A 203 -1.06 -21.79 2.89
CA MET A 203 -2.09 -22.07 1.88
C MET A 203 -3.41 -21.31 2.09
N SER A 204 -3.71 -20.91 3.34
CA SER A 204 -4.92 -20.14 3.65
C SER A 204 -4.89 -18.70 3.11
N TYR A 205 -3.70 -18.19 2.76
CA TYR A 205 -3.51 -16.87 2.16
C TYR A 205 -3.29 -16.92 0.65
N ARG A 206 -3.52 -18.06 0.00
CA ARG A 206 -3.57 -18.08 -1.46
C ARG A 206 -4.79 -17.31 -1.95
N PRO A 207 -4.65 -16.45 -2.97
CA PRO A 207 -5.77 -15.71 -3.53
C PRO A 207 -6.86 -16.68 -3.97
N ARG A 208 -8.08 -16.47 -3.47
CA ARG A 208 -9.22 -17.26 -3.94
C ARG A 208 -9.53 -16.88 -5.39
N PRO A 209 -9.91 -17.85 -6.24
CA PRO A 209 -10.40 -17.56 -7.58
C PRO A 209 -11.48 -16.49 -7.51
N ALA A 210 -11.48 -15.55 -8.47
CA ALA A 210 -12.56 -14.56 -8.53
C ALA A 210 -13.88 -15.32 -8.69
N VAL A 211 -14.79 -15.18 -7.71
CA VAL A 211 -16.15 -15.65 -7.86
C VAL A 211 -16.82 -14.68 -8.81
N PHE A 212 -16.89 -15.03 -10.09
CA PHE A 212 -17.76 -14.35 -11.03
C PHE A 212 -19.19 -14.68 -10.59
N VAL A 213 -19.82 -13.74 -9.88
CA VAL A 213 -21.27 -13.79 -9.71
C VAL A 213 -21.85 -13.40 -11.07
N SER A 214 -22.33 -14.41 -11.80
CA SER A 214 -23.07 -14.30 -13.05
C SER A 214 -24.36 -13.51 -12.89
#